data_AF-A0A381Y0L7-F1
#
_entry.id   AF-A0A381Y0L7-F1
#
_cell.length_a   1.000
_cell.length_b   1.000
_cell.length_c   1.000
_cell.angle_alpha   90.00
_cell.angle_beta   90.00
_cell.angle_gamma   90.00
#
_symmetry.space_group_name_H-M   'P 1'
#
loop_
_entity.id
_entity.type
_entity.pdbx_description
1 polymer ?
#
loop_
_entity_poly.entity_id
_entity_poly.type
_entity_poly.pdbx_seq_one_letter_code
_entity_poly.pdbx_strand_id
1 'polypeptide(L)'
;MAEIPRLNGVIKALEEGKTAFTTFSPADIDSAAALGAAPLDGVVFEMEHGPFDAPNLRDALQHMLGRRQILDGGTLAPAVTPMVRIPPNGGEMNQWIAKQVLDLGIYGIVFPTSAPWTRPGTQSGLAAILECPRPPTTTLPASEATPQPGPPDTGV
;
A
#
# COMPACT_ATOMS: atom_id res chain seq x y z
N MET A 1 -8.92 17.77 11.86
CA MET A 1 -8.81 17.05 10.58
C MET A 1 -10.17 16.46 10.28
N ALA A 2 -10.65 16.53 9.04
CA ALA A 2 -11.83 15.79 8.64
C ALA A 2 -11.59 14.28 8.87
N GLU A 3 -12.61 13.53 9.30
CA GLU A 3 -12.49 12.08 9.43
C GLU A 3 -12.16 11.48 8.06
N ILE A 4 -11.04 10.76 7.99
CA ILE A 4 -10.61 10.08 6.77
C ILE A 4 -11.45 8.79 6.69
N PRO A 5 -12.26 8.60 5.63
CA PRO A 5 -13.03 7.38 5.46
C PRO A 5 -12.11 6.16 5.33
N ARG A 6 -12.62 4.96 5.66
CA ARG A 6 -11.89 3.69 5.51
C ARG A 6 -11.43 3.54 4.05
N LEU A 7 -10.12 3.64 3.82
CA LEU A 7 -9.55 3.65 2.47
C LEU A 7 -9.43 2.24 1.86
N ASN A 8 -9.39 1.21 2.70
CA ASN A 8 -9.42 -0.18 2.25
C ASN A 8 -10.88 -0.63 2.13
N GLY A 9 -11.36 -0.78 0.90
CA GLY A 9 -12.72 -1.19 0.57
C GLY A 9 -13.05 -2.61 1.03
N VAL A 10 -12.06 -3.52 1.02
CA VAL A 10 -12.21 -4.88 1.53
C VAL A 10 -12.50 -4.86 3.03
N ILE A 11 -11.71 -4.11 3.81
CA ILE A 11 -11.95 -4.02 5.25
C ILE A 11 -13.29 -3.35 5.55
N LYS A 12 -13.65 -2.30 4.80
CA LYS A 12 -14.96 -1.66 4.91
C LYS A 12 -16.10 -2.67 4.69
N ALA A 13 -16.03 -3.48 3.64
CA ALA A 13 -17.03 -4.52 3.37
C ALA A 13 -17.14 -5.54 4.51
N LEU A 14 -15.99 -5.98 5.05
CA LEU A 14 -15.94 -6.92 6.17
C LEU A 14 -16.49 -6.32 7.47
N GLU A 15 -16.19 -5.05 7.78
CA GLU A 15 -16.72 -4.34 8.95
C GLU A 15 -18.25 -4.15 8.88
N GLU A 16 -18.79 -4.01 7.66
CA GLU A 16 -20.23 -3.96 7.40
C GLU A 16 -20.90 -5.36 7.40
N GLY A 17 -20.14 -6.44 7.62
CA GLY A 17 -20.65 -7.82 7.60
C GLY A 17 -20.98 -8.35 6.20
N LYS A 18 -20.46 -7.70 5.15
CA LYS A 18 -20.64 -8.11 3.75
C LYS A 18 -19.49 -9.02 3.30
N THR A 19 -19.76 -9.81 2.26
CA THR A 19 -18.73 -10.58 1.57
C THR A 19 -17.91 -9.66 0.67
N ALA A 20 -16.59 -9.64 0.86
CA ALA A 20 -15.67 -8.95 -0.05
C ALA A 20 -15.26 -9.87 -1.21
N PHE A 21 -15.38 -9.40 -2.44
CA PHE A 21 -14.98 -10.11 -3.65
C PHE A 21 -13.61 -9.65 -4.13
N THR A 22 -12.69 -10.60 -4.28
CA THR A 22 -11.31 -10.32 -4.69
C THR A 22 -10.82 -11.35 -5.70
N THR A 23 -9.82 -10.99 -6.51
CA THR A 23 -9.18 -11.88 -7.48
C THR A 23 -7.67 -11.89 -7.31
N PHE A 24 -7.02 -12.97 -7.73
CA PHE A 24 -5.58 -13.01 -7.91
C PHE A 24 -5.20 -12.50 -9.29
N SER A 25 -4.06 -11.82 -9.37
CA SER A 25 -3.54 -11.26 -10.61
C SER A 25 -2.01 -11.13 -10.58
N PRO A 26 -1.30 -11.35 -11.70
CA PRO A 26 0.10 -10.94 -11.80
C PRO A 26 0.27 -9.43 -11.57
N ALA A 27 1.42 -9.03 -11.04
CA ALA A 27 1.74 -7.63 -10.72
C ALA A 27 2.23 -6.83 -11.95
N ASP A 28 1.56 -6.94 -13.09
CA ASP A 28 1.90 -6.22 -14.33
C ASP A 28 0.91 -5.07 -14.64
N ILE A 29 1.36 -4.15 -15.49
CA ILE A 29 0.64 -2.94 -15.87
C ILE A 29 -0.69 -3.23 -16.57
N ASP A 30 -0.72 -4.22 -17.47
CA ASP A 30 -1.91 -4.50 -18.29
C ASP A 30 -3.02 -5.08 -17.41
N SER A 31 -2.67 -6.03 -16.55
CA SER A 31 -3.57 -6.61 -15.56
C SER A 31 -4.07 -5.55 -14.57
N ALA A 32 -3.19 -4.68 -14.08
CA ALA A 32 -3.55 -3.62 -13.15
C ALA A 32 -4.49 -2.58 -13.76
N ALA A 33 -4.24 -2.17 -15.01
CA ALA A 33 -5.12 -1.25 -15.73
C ALA A 33 -6.50 -1.85 -15.98
N ALA A 34 -6.58 -3.13 -16.32
CA ALA A 34 -7.85 -3.84 -16.50
C ALA A 34 -8.63 -3.98 -15.19
N LEU A 35 -7.94 -4.27 -14.09
CA LEU A 35 -8.56 -4.53 -12.78
C LEU A 35 -8.88 -3.26 -11.99
N GLY A 36 -8.20 -2.13 -12.25
CA GLY A 36 -8.44 -0.87 -11.53
C GLY A 36 -9.88 -0.33 -11.66
N ALA A 37 -10.64 -0.78 -12.67
CA ALA A 37 -12.04 -0.44 -12.87
C ALA A 37 -12.99 -1.65 -12.82
N ALA A 38 -12.50 -2.82 -12.39
CA ALA A 38 -13.33 -4.02 -12.28
C ALA A 38 -14.36 -3.89 -11.14
N PRO A 39 -15.51 -4.58 -11.22
CA PRO A 39 -16.51 -4.62 -10.16
C PRO A 39 -16.09 -5.57 -9.03
N LEU A 40 -14.93 -5.30 -8.42
CA LEU A 40 -14.33 -6.06 -7.32
C LEU A 40 -14.02 -5.14 -6.15
N ASP A 41 -14.03 -5.67 -4.92
CA ASP A 41 -13.67 -4.90 -3.73
C ASP A 41 -12.14 -4.77 -3.59
N GLY A 42 -11.40 -5.73 -4.15
CA GLY A 42 -9.95 -5.75 -4.14
C GLY A 42 -9.30 -6.70 -5.14
N VAL A 43 -8.00 -6.52 -5.31
CA VAL A 43 -7.12 -7.38 -6.11
C VAL A 43 -5.96 -7.82 -5.25
N VAL A 44 -5.57 -9.08 -5.35
CA VAL A 44 -4.37 -9.64 -4.72
C VAL A 44 -3.33 -9.83 -5.80
N PHE A 45 -2.33 -8.96 -5.82
CA PHE A 45 -1.17 -9.13 -6.67
C PHE A 45 -0.35 -10.32 -6.18
N GLU A 46 -0.13 -11.26 -7.08
CA GLU A 46 0.49 -12.51 -6.76
C GLU A 46 2.00 -12.46 -6.98
N MET A 47 2.76 -12.60 -5.88
CA MET A 47 4.22 -12.57 -5.88
C MET A 47 4.82 -13.77 -5.13
N GLU A 48 4.03 -14.78 -4.73
CA GLU A 48 4.55 -16.01 -4.13
C GLU A 48 4.97 -17.05 -5.17
N HIS A 49 4.05 -17.43 -6.05
CA HIS A 49 4.26 -18.31 -7.19
C HIS A 49 4.69 -17.54 -8.45
N GLY A 50 4.74 -16.21 -8.36
CA GLY A 50 5.31 -15.32 -9.36
C GLY A 50 6.65 -14.73 -8.90
N PRO A 51 7.33 -13.96 -9.75
CA PRO A 51 8.52 -13.23 -9.34
C PRO A 51 8.17 -12.16 -8.30
N PHE A 52 9.00 -12.04 -7.26
CA PHE A 52 8.95 -10.87 -6.38
C PHE A 52 9.59 -9.66 -7.07
N ASP A 53 8.76 -8.84 -7.69
CA ASP A 53 9.17 -7.63 -8.41
C ASP A 53 8.49 -6.37 -7.82
N ALA A 54 9.18 -5.73 -6.87
CA ALA A 54 8.71 -4.51 -6.22
C ALA A 54 8.63 -3.29 -7.18
N PRO A 55 9.59 -3.06 -8.10
CA PRO A 55 9.45 -2.05 -9.15
C PRO A 55 8.20 -2.24 -10.01
N ASN A 56 7.95 -3.45 -10.52
CA ASN A 56 6.78 -3.69 -11.37
C ASN A 56 5.47 -3.53 -10.59
N LEU A 57 5.44 -3.97 -9.32
CA LEU A 57 4.31 -3.70 -8.43
C LEU A 57 4.05 -2.20 -8.26
N ARG A 58 5.10 -1.38 -8.09
CA ARG A 58 4.96 0.07 -8.00
C ARG A 58 4.30 0.65 -9.25
N ASP A 59 4.73 0.23 -10.42
CA ASP A 59 4.19 0.71 -11.69
C ASP A 59 2.74 0.24 -11.88
N ALA A 60 2.45 -1.03 -11.59
CA ALA A 60 1.10 -1.59 -11.58
C ALA A 60 0.14 -0.74 -10.72
N LEU A 61 0.54 -0.33 -9.52
CA LEU A 61 -0.27 0.53 -8.66
C LEU A 61 -0.60 1.88 -9.28
N GLN A 62 0.33 2.49 -10.03
CA GLN A 62 0.05 3.73 -10.75
C GLN A 62 -1.01 3.53 -11.84
N HIS A 63 -1.00 2.37 -12.49
CA HIS A 63 -1.93 2.03 -13.56
C HIS A 63 -3.33 1.63 -13.07
N MET A 64 -3.50 1.38 -11.77
CA MET A 64 -4.83 1.24 -11.16
C MET A 64 -5.55 2.59 -10.94
N LEU A 65 -4.84 3.73 -11.04
CA LEU A 65 -5.40 5.04 -10.73
C LEU A 65 -6.21 5.63 -11.89
N GLY A 66 -7.54 5.59 -11.77
CA GLY A 66 -8.45 6.29 -12.68
C GLY A 66 -8.75 7.72 -12.24
N ARG A 67 -8.21 8.74 -12.94
CA ARG A 67 -8.50 10.17 -12.64
C ARG A 67 -10.00 10.47 -12.66
N ARG A 68 -10.73 9.90 -13.62
CA ARG A 68 -12.18 10.02 -13.71
C ARG A 68 -12.87 9.40 -12.49
N GLN A 69 -12.47 8.20 -12.06
CA GLN A 69 -13.04 7.54 -10.89
C GLN A 69 -12.80 8.35 -9.61
N ILE A 70 -11.63 8.97 -9.46
CA ILE A 70 -11.31 9.82 -8.31
C ILE A 70 -12.20 11.07 -8.30
N LEU A 71 -12.38 11.72 -9.46
CA LEU A 71 -13.25 12.89 -9.60
C LEU A 71 -14.73 12.54 -9.33
N ASP A 72 -15.22 11.46 -9.95
CA ASP A 72 -16.62 11.03 -9.82
C ASP A 72 -16.93 10.51 -8.40
N GLY A 73 -15.97 9.83 -7.76
CA GLY A 73 -16.12 9.26 -6.42
C GLY A 73 -15.92 10.26 -5.28
N GLY A 74 -15.30 11.41 -5.53
CA GLY A 74 -15.03 12.44 -4.52
C GLY A 74 -14.14 11.97 -3.36
N THR A 75 -13.44 10.84 -3.53
CA THR A 75 -12.60 10.21 -2.51
C THR A 75 -11.28 9.77 -3.14
N LEU A 76 -10.23 9.75 -2.33
CA LEU A 76 -8.92 9.20 -2.70
C LEU A 76 -8.82 7.69 -2.44
N ALA A 77 -9.88 7.08 -1.90
CA ALA A 77 -9.93 5.63 -1.75
C ALA A 77 -9.94 4.96 -3.14
N PRO A 78 -9.07 3.96 -3.38
CA PRO A 78 -9.08 3.25 -4.65
C PRO A 78 -10.41 2.52 -4.83
N ALA A 79 -10.92 2.47 -6.06
CA ALA A 79 -12.14 1.74 -6.38
C ALA A 79 -11.98 0.23 -6.12
N VAL A 80 -10.81 -0.31 -6.50
CA VAL A 80 -10.40 -1.68 -6.22
C VAL A 80 -9.19 -1.63 -5.29
N THR A 81 -9.33 -2.20 -4.09
CA THR A 81 -8.27 -2.19 -3.08
C THR A 81 -7.07 -3.04 -3.52
N PRO A 82 -5.86 -2.47 -3.66
CA PRO A 82 -4.69 -3.27 -3.98
C PRO A 82 -4.14 -3.94 -2.73
N MET A 83 -4.04 -5.26 -2.81
CA MET A 83 -3.41 -6.14 -1.83
C MET A 83 -2.32 -6.95 -2.53
N VAL A 84 -1.44 -7.57 -1.75
CA VAL A 84 -0.35 -8.38 -2.28
C VAL A 84 -0.20 -9.67 -1.50
N ARG A 85 0.07 -10.76 -2.20
CA ARG A 85 0.54 -11.99 -1.59
C ARG A 85 2.05 -12.08 -1.77
N ILE A 86 2.77 -12.11 -0.65
CA ILE A 86 4.24 -12.12 -0.66
C ILE A 86 4.79 -13.55 -0.66
N PRO A 87 5.99 -13.81 -1.20
CA PRO A 87 6.57 -15.16 -1.20
C PRO A 87 6.87 -15.76 0.16
N PRO A 88 7.48 -15.04 1.13
CA PRO A 88 7.82 -15.67 2.38
C PRO A 88 6.58 -15.92 3.26
N ASN A 89 6.59 -17.04 3.95
CA ASN A 89 5.60 -17.30 4.99
C ASN A 89 5.84 -16.37 6.19
N GLY A 90 4.78 -15.95 6.88
CA GLY A 90 4.88 -15.12 8.09
C GLY A 90 5.78 -15.71 9.18
N GLY A 91 5.97 -17.04 9.17
CA GLY A 91 6.89 -17.78 10.04
C GLY A 91 8.38 -17.70 9.70
N GLU A 92 8.75 -17.22 8.51
CA GLU A 92 10.15 -17.21 8.03
C GLU A 92 10.91 -15.94 8.42
N MET A 93 10.34 -15.10 9.29
CA MET A 93 10.94 -13.85 9.80
C MET A 93 11.37 -12.86 8.69
N ASN A 94 10.76 -12.94 7.50
CA ASN A 94 11.08 -12.11 6.33
C ASN A 94 10.31 -10.78 6.31
N GLN A 95 10.31 -10.09 7.45
CA GLN A 95 9.54 -8.87 7.68
C GLN A 95 9.93 -7.69 6.80
N TRP A 96 11.17 -7.71 6.30
CA TRP A 96 11.63 -6.71 5.35
C TRP A 96 10.82 -6.72 4.05
N ILE A 97 10.34 -7.89 3.57
CA ILE A 97 9.51 -7.97 2.36
C ILE A 97 8.15 -7.32 2.59
N ALA A 98 7.51 -7.61 3.72
CA ALA A 98 6.26 -6.97 4.14
C ALA A 98 6.44 -5.45 4.22
N LYS A 99 7.56 -4.98 4.78
CA LYS A 99 7.88 -3.56 4.84
C LYS A 99 8.03 -2.95 3.44
N GLN A 100 8.74 -3.61 2.52
CA GLN A 100 8.93 -3.10 1.16
C GLN A 100 7.60 -2.89 0.44
N VAL A 101 6.67 -3.86 0.52
CA VAL A 101 5.38 -3.74 -0.18
C VAL A 101 4.43 -2.74 0.49
N LEU A 102 4.50 -2.58 1.81
CA LEU A 102 3.75 -1.53 2.52
C LEU A 102 4.27 -0.13 2.18
N ASP A 103 5.58 0.04 2.08
CA ASP A 103 6.22 1.31 1.71
C ASP A 103 5.87 1.71 0.24
N LEU A 104 5.43 0.76 -0.60
CA LEU A 104 4.89 1.04 -1.94
C LEU A 104 3.43 1.53 -1.94
N GLY A 105 2.71 1.41 -0.82
CA GLY A 105 1.32 1.86 -0.70
C GLY A 105 0.26 0.76 -0.85
N ILE A 106 0.62 -0.51 -0.62
CA ILE A 106 -0.36 -1.60 -0.56
C ILE A 106 -1.22 -1.50 0.70
N TYR A 107 -2.52 -1.83 0.57
CA TYR A 107 -3.51 -1.71 1.64
C TYR A 107 -3.72 -3.01 2.44
N GLY A 108 -3.11 -4.13 2.00
CA GLY A 108 -3.21 -5.41 2.70
C GLY A 108 -2.19 -6.44 2.20
N ILE A 109 -1.70 -7.28 3.11
CA ILE A 109 -0.78 -8.38 2.82
C ILE A 109 -1.49 -9.70 3.08
N VAL A 110 -1.35 -10.62 2.12
CA VAL A 110 -1.75 -12.03 2.24
C VAL A 110 -0.48 -12.85 2.45
N PHE A 111 -0.44 -13.62 3.54
CA PHE A 111 0.68 -14.54 3.80
C PHE A 111 0.33 -15.94 3.29
N PRO A 112 1.19 -16.58 2.47
CA PRO A 112 1.05 -17.97 2.08
C PRO A 112 1.28 -18.85 3.33
N THR A 113 0.25 -19.59 3.75
CA THR A 113 0.25 -20.35 5.02
C THR A 113 0.65 -21.81 4.81
N SER A 114 1.35 -22.38 5.81
CA SER A 114 1.20 -23.81 6.16
C SER A 114 1.13 -24.10 7.67
N ALA A 115 1.28 -23.09 8.55
CA ALA A 115 1.29 -23.30 10.00
C ALA A 115 0.13 -22.57 10.71
N PRO A 116 -0.45 -23.15 11.77
CA PRO A 116 -1.47 -22.48 12.59
C PRO A 116 -1.00 -21.10 13.07
N TRP A 117 -1.91 -20.12 13.07
CA TRP A 117 -1.68 -18.76 13.58
C TRP A 117 -1.16 -18.70 15.02
N THR A 118 -1.35 -19.78 15.79
CA THR A 118 -0.88 -19.93 17.17
C THR A 118 0.62 -20.21 17.30
N ARG A 119 1.35 -20.46 16.21
CA ARG A 119 2.80 -20.68 16.27
C ARG A 119 3.53 -19.34 16.45
N PRO A 120 4.53 -19.24 17.34
CA PRO A 120 5.30 -18.00 17.57
C PRO A 120 5.89 -17.36 16.31
N GLY A 121 6.26 -18.17 15.30
CA GLY A 121 6.75 -17.67 14.02
C GLY A 121 5.70 -16.84 13.26
N THR A 122 4.43 -17.26 13.23
CA THR A 122 3.37 -16.61 12.47
C THR A 122 3.03 -15.21 13.01
N GLN A 123 3.20 -15.00 14.32
CA GLN A 123 3.04 -13.70 14.98
C GLN A 123 4.09 -12.67 14.52
N SER A 124 5.25 -13.12 14.06
CA SER A 124 6.31 -12.23 13.57
C SER A 124 5.87 -11.45 12.33
N GLY A 125 5.06 -12.08 11.45
CA GLY A 125 4.46 -11.44 10.28
C GLY A 125 3.60 -10.22 10.63
N LEU A 126 2.85 -10.30 11.73
CA LEU A 126 2.06 -9.19 12.26
C LEU A 126 2.95 -8.15 12.95
N ALA A 127 3.98 -8.58 13.67
CA ALA A 127 4.92 -7.70 14.34
C ALA A 127 5.57 -6.74 13.33
N ALA A 128 6.02 -7.22 12.16
CA ALA A 128 6.52 -6.36 11.09
C ALA A 128 5.61 -5.19 10.67
N ILE A 129 4.31 -5.45 10.65
CA ILE A 129 3.28 -4.48 10.27
C ILE A 129 3.08 -3.47 11.41
N LEU A 130 3.17 -3.92 12.66
CA LEU A 130 2.92 -3.13 13.87
C LEU A 130 4.16 -2.39 14.38
N GLU A 131 5.37 -2.83 14.06
CA GLU A 131 6.62 -2.36 14.68
C GLU A 131 7.16 -1.06 14.08
N CYS A 132 6.50 -0.42 13.12
CA CYS A 132 6.95 0.89 12.65
C CYS A 132 6.71 1.91 13.77
N PRO A 133 7.74 2.30 14.56
CA PRO A 133 7.53 3.21 15.67
C PRO A 133 7.16 4.54 15.03
N ARG A 134 6.05 5.15 15.47
CA ARG A 134 5.80 6.54 15.06
C ARG A 134 7.06 7.34 15.43
N PRO A 135 7.65 8.10 14.50
CA PRO A 135 8.69 9.03 14.91
C PRO A 135 8.08 9.90 16.02
N PRO A 136 8.83 10.20 17.09
CA PRO A 136 8.36 11.18 18.05
C PRO A 136 7.96 12.43 17.27
N THR A 137 6.86 13.07 17.68
CA THR A 137 6.45 14.37 17.13
C THR A 137 7.48 15.41 17.55
N THR A 138 8.68 15.34 16.99
CA THR A 138 9.63 16.42 17.01
C THR A 138 9.10 17.39 15.97
N THR A 139 8.61 18.54 16.42
CA THR A 139 8.50 19.73 15.58
C THR A 139 9.79 19.82 14.79
N LEU A 140 9.70 19.64 13.47
CA LEU A 140 10.83 19.90 12.58
C LEU A 140 11.38 21.26 13.00
N PRO A 141 12.69 21.39 13.28
CA PRO A 141 13.26 22.73 13.45
C PRO A 141 12.87 23.49 12.18
N ALA A 142 12.25 24.66 12.37
CA ALA A 142 11.91 25.54 11.27
C ALA A 142 13.15 25.62 10.38
N SER A 143 13.01 25.24 9.10
CA SER A 143 14.12 25.35 8.17
C SER A 143 14.67 26.76 8.30
N GLU A 144 15.91 26.92 8.78
CA GLU A 144 16.56 28.21 8.71
C GLU A 144 16.57 28.58 7.23
N ALA A 145 15.77 29.57 6.87
CA ALA A 145 15.74 30.10 5.53
C ALA A 145 17.15 30.58 5.22
N THR A 146 17.87 29.85 4.38
CA THR A 146 19.14 30.32 3.84
C THR A 146 18.86 31.66 3.16
N PRO A 147 19.51 32.77 3.57
CA PRO A 147 19.27 34.06 2.93
C PRO A 147 19.58 33.91 1.45
N GLN A 148 18.59 34.17 0.60
CA GLN A 148 18.83 34.26 -0.83
C GLN A 148 19.81 35.42 -1.06
N PRO A 149 20.89 35.23 -1.84
CA PRO A 149 21.77 36.34 -2.17
C PRO A 149 20.95 37.42 -2.88
N GLY A 150 21.04 38.65 -2.37
CA GLY A 150 20.34 39.80 -2.92
C GLY A 150 20.75 40.06 -4.39
N PRO A 151 19.89 40.75 -5.16
CA PRO A 151 20.19 41.05 -6.55
C PRO A 151 21.48 41.90 -6.65
N PRO A 152 22.30 41.71 -7.70
CA PRO A 152 23.52 42.49 -7.87
C PRO A 152 23.19 43.98 -8.02
N ASP A 153 23.93 44.79 -7.26
CA ASP A 153 23.86 46.25 -7.31
C ASP A 153 24.16 46.71 -8.75
N THR A 154 23.13 47.19 -9.44
CA THR A 154 23.30 47.84 -10.74
C THR A 154 23.60 49.31 -10.49
N GLY A 155 24.85 49.56 -10.12
CA GLY A 155 25.43 50.90 -10.09
C GLY A 155 25.56 51.44 -11.51
N VAL A 156 25.02 52.65 -11.71
CA VAL A 156 25.31 53.54 -12.86
C VAL A 156 26.77 53.95 -12.84
#